data_AF-A0A7D7BXW4-F1
#
_entry.id   AF-A0A7D7BXW4-F1
#
_cell.length_a   1.000
_cell.length_b   1.000
_cell.length_c   1.000
_cell.angle_alpha   90.00
_cell.angle_beta   90.00
_cell.angle_gamma   90.00
#
_symmetry.space_group_name_H-M   'P 1'
#
loop_
_entity.id
_entity.type
_entity.pdbx_description
1 polymer ?
#
loop_
_entity_poly.entity_id
_entity_poly.type
_entity_poly.pdbx_seq_one_letter_code
_entity_poly.pdbx_strand_id
1 'polypeptide(L)'
;MEYSNADLSVGQTDLSYVELPKICISVYKEIVKEMAEVIKDARIRDIFYSLSIGGDVSAVSRRTNISPRNLAYMYKKAGRQVRLEWKPYSEWKKELDRLYIRCRNYEALLAHSQEDAGQNLKNVVIVVREQDVPSEYVHLLATPLGNLDINFRTLRALRKYNICQLEDLLRFIKYNGFDALCRLPGMGTKSVGQLYKILKEKGILEDKETCTLFPYLFV
;
A
#
# COMPACT_ATOMS: atom_id res chain seq x y z
N MET A 1 24.40 -48.41 -34.57
CA MET A 1 23.28 -48.60 -35.52
C MET A 1 22.02 -48.38 -34.72
N GLU A 2 21.46 -47.19 -34.78
CA GLU A 2 20.62 -46.67 -35.87
C GLU A 2 19.21 -47.26 -35.85
N TYR A 3 18.29 -46.31 -35.74
CA TYR A 3 16.85 -46.38 -35.77
C TYR A 3 16.30 -46.92 -37.09
N SER A 4 15.08 -47.47 -37.05
CA SER A 4 13.94 -47.07 -37.92
C SER A 4 12.72 -47.91 -37.53
N ASN A 5 11.65 -47.32 -36.98
CA ASN A 5 10.65 -46.39 -37.54
C ASN A 5 9.49 -47.11 -38.23
N ALA A 6 8.30 -46.52 -38.03
CA ALA A 6 7.01 -46.74 -38.70
C ALA A 6 6.20 -47.96 -38.23
N ASP A 7 4.89 -47.87 -37.90
CA ASP A 7 3.91 -46.79 -38.03
C ASP A 7 2.63 -47.14 -37.24
N LEU A 8 2.13 -46.21 -36.41
CA LEU A 8 0.86 -45.45 -36.55
C LEU A 8 -0.45 -46.15 -36.12
N SER A 9 -1.04 -45.62 -35.03
CA SER A 9 -2.36 -44.99 -35.16
C SER A 9 -2.59 -43.91 -34.09
N VAL A 10 -3.09 -42.78 -34.56
CA VAL A 10 -3.16 -41.44 -33.98
C VAL A 10 -4.34 -41.21 -33.01
N GLY A 11 -4.16 -40.29 -32.06
CA GLY A 11 -5.20 -39.42 -31.46
C GLY A 11 -5.15 -39.39 -29.93
N GLN A 12 -5.12 -38.28 -29.19
CA GLN A 12 -5.51 -36.89 -29.46
C GLN A 12 -5.01 -35.99 -28.31
N THR A 13 -4.46 -34.82 -28.66
CA THR A 13 -4.42 -33.55 -27.88
C THR A 13 -3.78 -33.52 -26.48
N ASP A 14 -2.50 -33.15 -26.44
CA ASP A 14 -1.85 -32.52 -25.29
C ASP A 14 -2.52 -31.19 -24.93
N LEU A 15 -3.34 -31.19 -23.86
CA LEU A 15 -3.65 -29.98 -23.10
C LEU A 15 -2.58 -29.87 -22.01
N SER A 16 -1.56 -29.04 -22.24
CA SER A 16 -0.49 -28.79 -21.28
C SER A 16 -1.07 -28.21 -19.96
N TYR A 17 -1.26 -29.05 -18.96
CA TYR A 17 -1.58 -28.61 -17.60
C TYR A 17 -0.27 -28.19 -16.94
N VAL A 18 -0.07 -26.88 -16.74
CA VAL A 18 1.02 -26.39 -15.90
C VAL A 18 0.61 -26.66 -14.45
N GLU A 19 1.12 -27.74 -13.86
CA GLU A 19 0.93 -28.00 -12.44
C GLU A 19 1.69 -26.93 -11.63
N LEU A 20 0.95 -26.06 -10.93
CA LEU A 20 1.53 -25.14 -9.97
C LEU A 20 2.21 -25.96 -8.85
N PRO A 21 3.42 -25.58 -8.40
CA PRO A 21 4.07 -26.23 -7.27
C PRO A 21 3.11 -26.31 -6.08
N LYS A 22 3.00 -27.48 -5.43
CA LYS A 22 2.04 -27.71 -4.34
C LYS A 22 2.05 -26.63 -3.25
N ILE A 23 3.21 -26.01 -3.03
CA ILE A 23 3.44 -24.92 -2.07
C ILE A 23 2.71 -23.62 -2.49
N CYS A 24 2.56 -23.38 -3.79
CA CYS A 24 1.92 -22.17 -4.33
C CYS A 24 0.40 -22.30 -4.47
N ILE A 25 -0.18 -23.51 -4.33
CA ILE A 25 -1.62 -23.74 -4.52
C ILE A 25 -2.45 -22.99 -3.46
N SER A 26 -2.01 -22.96 -2.21
CA SER A 26 -2.70 -22.23 -1.14
C SER A 26 -2.68 -20.71 -1.40
N VAL A 27 -1.52 -20.17 -1.73
CA VAL A 27 -1.34 -18.75 -2.05
C VAL A 27 -2.16 -18.36 -3.28
N TYR A 28 -2.13 -19.18 -4.33
CA TYR A 28 -2.91 -18.95 -5.54
C TYR A 28 -4.43 -18.96 -5.26
N LYS A 29 -4.91 -19.89 -4.41
CA LYS A 29 -6.32 -19.93 -4.00
C LYS A 29 -6.75 -18.65 -3.26
N GLU A 30 -5.94 -18.13 -2.36
CA GLU A 30 -6.25 -16.88 -1.65
C GLU A 30 -6.26 -15.68 -2.62
N ILE A 31 -5.31 -15.59 -3.56
CA ILE A 31 -5.32 -14.54 -4.60
C ILE A 31 -6.60 -14.61 -5.45
N VAL A 32 -6.98 -15.81 -5.90
CA VAL A 32 -8.20 -16.01 -6.70
C VAL A 32 -9.45 -15.67 -5.89
N LYS A 33 -9.45 -15.93 -4.58
CA LYS A 33 -10.54 -15.57 -3.67
C LYS A 33 -10.68 -14.05 -3.55
N GLU A 34 -9.59 -13.33 -3.32
CA GLU A 34 -9.58 -11.85 -3.30
C GLU A 34 -10.04 -11.27 -4.65
N MET A 35 -9.57 -11.83 -5.78
CA MET A 35 -10.05 -11.44 -7.11
C MET A 35 -11.56 -11.65 -7.26
N ALA A 36 -12.09 -12.77 -6.74
CA ALA A 36 -13.51 -13.10 -6.85
C ALA A 36 -14.40 -12.14 -6.04
N GLU A 37 -13.94 -11.60 -4.92
CA GLU A 37 -14.71 -10.66 -4.09
C GLU A 37 -15.11 -9.38 -4.82
N VAL A 38 -14.33 -8.99 -5.84
CA VAL A 38 -14.61 -7.86 -6.73
C VAL A 38 -15.88 -8.09 -7.57
N ILE A 39 -16.21 -9.34 -7.87
CA ILE A 39 -17.37 -9.69 -8.70
C ILE A 39 -18.65 -9.59 -7.86
N LYS A 40 -19.52 -8.64 -8.21
CA LYS A 40 -20.78 -8.37 -7.46
C LYS A 40 -21.80 -9.52 -7.55
N ASP A 41 -21.94 -10.15 -8.71
CA ASP A 41 -22.90 -11.25 -8.91
C ASP A 41 -22.37 -12.54 -8.28
N ALA A 42 -23.09 -13.06 -7.29
CA ALA A 42 -22.69 -14.26 -6.54
C ALA A 42 -22.55 -15.52 -7.41
N ARG A 43 -23.36 -15.67 -8.45
CA ARG A 43 -23.28 -16.83 -9.37
C ARG A 43 -22.06 -16.70 -10.28
N ILE A 44 -21.83 -15.51 -10.83
CA ILE A 44 -20.64 -15.26 -11.67
C ILE A 44 -19.37 -15.39 -10.84
N ARG A 45 -19.39 -14.95 -9.57
CA ARG A 45 -18.30 -15.10 -8.61
C ARG A 45 -17.95 -16.58 -8.36
N ASP A 46 -18.94 -17.41 -8.08
CA ASP A 46 -18.74 -18.85 -7.86
C ASP A 46 -18.15 -19.55 -9.10
N ILE A 47 -18.66 -19.19 -10.29
CA ILE A 47 -18.16 -19.70 -11.57
C ILE A 47 -16.70 -19.28 -11.78
N PHE A 48 -16.39 -18.01 -11.56
CA PHE A 48 -15.03 -17.49 -11.68
C PHE A 48 -14.07 -18.20 -10.73
N TYR A 49 -14.38 -18.21 -9.43
CA TYR A 49 -13.55 -18.87 -8.42
C TYR A 49 -13.32 -20.34 -8.77
N SER A 50 -14.38 -21.09 -9.08
CA SER A 50 -14.32 -22.53 -9.34
C SER A 50 -13.50 -22.88 -10.59
N LEU A 51 -13.62 -22.10 -11.66
CA LEU A 51 -12.83 -22.31 -12.87
C LEU A 51 -11.37 -21.86 -12.70
N SER A 52 -11.14 -20.75 -11.99
CA SER A 52 -9.79 -20.23 -11.77
C SER A 52 -8.94 -21.11 -10.85
N ILE A 53 -9.54 -21.86 -9.92
CA ILE A 53 -8.83 -22.87 -9.11
C ILE A 53 -8.59 -24.20 -9.85
N GLY A 54 -8.97 -24.30 -11.13
CA GLY A 54 -8.82 -25.51 -11.95
C GLY A 54 -9.98 -26.49 -11.89
N GLY A 55 -11.19 -26.03 -11.52
CA GLY A 55 -12.39 -26.85 -11.55
C GLY A 55 -12.81 -27.20 -12.99
N ASP A 56 -13.24 -28.45 -13.19
CA ASP A 56 -13.71 -28.92 -14.50
C ASP A 56 -14.98 -28.19 -14.96
N VAL A 57 -14.97 -27.73 -16.21
CA VAL A 57 -16.07 -26.98 -16.84
C VAL A 57 -17.37 -27.79 -16.82
N SER A 58 -17.30 -29.11 -17.02
CA SER A 58 -18.50 -29.97 -17.05
C SER A 58 -19.08 -30.16 -15.65
N ALA A 59 -18.22 -30.31 -14.63
CA ALA A 59 -18.64 -30.34 -13.23
C ALA A 59 -19.31 -29.04 -12.79
N VAL A 60 -18.71 -27.88 -13.10
CA VAL A 60 -19.28 -26.57 -12.77
C VAL A 60 -20.60 -26.33 -13.53
N SER A 61 -20.67 -26.73 -14.80
CA SER A 61 -21.89 -26.64 -15.62
C SER A 61 -23.05 -27.43 -15.00
N ARG A 62 -22.82 -28.67 -14.55
CA ARG A 62 -23.83 -29.50 -13.87
C ARG A 62 -24.28 -28.89 -12.54
N ARG A 63 -23.35 -28.39 -11.73
CA ARG A 63 -23.66 -27.78 -10.43
C ARG A 63 -24.49 -26.49 -10.56
N THR A 64 -24.16 -25.67 -11.57
CA THR A 64 -24.80 -24.35 -11.77
C THR A 64 -26.01 -24.40 -12.69
N ASN A 65 -26.28 -25.53 -13.35
CA ASN A 65 -27.30 -25.72 -14.38
C ASN A 65 -27.19 -24.73 -15.54
N ILE A 66 -25.96 -24.49 -16.00
CA ILE A 66 -25.63 -23.52 -17.05
C ILE A 66 -24.88 -24.24 -18.15
N SER A 67 -25.23 -23.96 -19.41
CA SER A 67 -24.53 -24.56 -20.55
C SER A 67 -23.03 -24.17 -20.57
N PRO A 68 -22.12 -25.06 -21.00
CA PRO A 68 -20.68 -24.76 -21.04
C PRO A 68 -20.33 -23.49 -21.83
N ARG A 69 -21.09 -23.19 -22.91
CA ARG A 69 -20.94 -21.95 -23.69
C ARG A 69 -21.26 -20.70 -22.86
N ASN A 70 -22.37 -20.73 -22.14
CA ASN A 70 -22.75 -19.61 -21.27
C ASN A 70 -21.81 -19.48 -20.07
N LEU A 71 -21.29 -20.61 -19.56
CA LEU A 71 -20.28 -20.65 -18.51
C LEU A 71 -18.99 -19.92 -18.96
N ALA A 72 -18.49 -20.23 -20.16
CA ALA A 72 -17.33 -19.57 -20.74
C ALA A 72 -17.56 -18.06 -20.95
N TYR A 73 -18.76 -17.67 -21.39
CA TYR A 73 -19.13 -16.26 -21.50
C TYR A 73 -19.10 -15.56 -20.13
N MET A 74 -19.70 -16.17 -19.10
CA MET A 74 -19.70 -15.60 -17.75
C MET A 74 -18.30 -15.54 -17.14
N TYR A 75 -17.46 -16.55 -17.34
CA TYR A 75 -16.07 -16.53 -16.92
C TYR A 75 -15.29 -15.41 -17.59
N LYS A 76 -15.47 -15.20 -18.90
CA LYS A 76 -14.84 -14.10 -19.63
C LYS A 76 -15.32 -12.73 -19.14
N LYS A 77 -16.61 -12.60 -18.82
CA LYS A 77 -17.19 -11.39 -18.24
C LYS A 77 -16.61 -11.11 -16.85
N ALA A 78 -16.51 -12.13 -16.01
CA ALA A 78 -15.89 -12.07 -14.69
C ALA A 78 -14.43 -11.62 -14.78
N GLY A 79 -13.63 -12.26 -15.65
CA GLY A 79 -12.24 -11.89 -15.85
C GLY A 79 -12.04 -10.45 -16.31
N ARG A 80 -12.98 -9.90 -17.11
CA ARG A 80 -12.97 -8.47 -17.47
C ARG A 80 -13.24 -7.57 -16.27
N GLN A 81 -14.22 -7.92 -15.44
CA GLN A 81 -14.53 -7.15 -14.24
C GLN A 81 -13.36 -7.15 -13.26
N VAL A 82 -12.81 -8.33 -12.95
CA VAL A 82 -11.62 -8.48 -12.10
C VAL A 82 -10.47 -7.65 -12.66
N ARG A 83 -10.21 -7.70 -13.97
CA ARG A 83 -9.14 -6.88 -14.58
C ARG A 83 -9.34 -5.37 -14.39
N LEU A 84 -10.59 -4.88 -14.35
CA LEU A 84 -10.89 -3.46 -14.27
C LEU A 84 -10.97 -2.95 -12.82
N GLU A 85 -11.49 -3.77 -11.91
CA GLU A 85 -11.84 -3.35 -10.55
C GLU A 85 -10.88 -3.92 -9.48
N TRP A 86 -10.15 -5.01 -9.76
CA TRP A 86 -9.18 -5.56 -8.82
C TRP A 86 -7.93 -4.68 -8.78
N LYS A 87 -7.75 -4.02 -7.64
CA LYS A 87 -6.58 -3.18 -7.39
C LYS A 87 -5.33 -4.05 -7.26
N PRO A 88 -4.25 -3.74 -8.00
CA PRO A 88 -2.96 -4.38 -7.78
C PRO A 88 -2.49 -4.21 -6.33
N TYR A 89 -1.69 -5.16 -5.83
CA TYR A 89 -1.08 -5.08 -4.49
C TYR A 89 -0.40 -3.73 -4.20
N SER A 90 0.22 -3.11 -5.22
CA SER A 90 0.84 -1.79 -5.12
C SER A 90 -0.14 -0.66 -4.80
N GLU A 91 -1.39 -0.75 -5.25
CA GLU A 91 -2.44 0.21 -4.91
C GLU A 91 -2.98 -0.02 -3.50
N TRP A 92 -3.18 -1.28 -3.09
CA TRP A 92 -3.57 -1.60 -1.72
C TRP A 92 -2.53 -1.15 -0.69
N LYS A 93 -1.24 -1.36 -0.98
CA LYS A 93 -0.16 -0.86 -0.14
C LYS A 93 -0.20 0.66 -0.02
N LYS A 94 -0.41 1.39 -1.12
CA LYS A 94 -0.56 2.85 -1.10
C LYS A 94 -1.75 3.30 -0.26
N GLU A 95 -2.88 2.60 -0.34
CA GLU A 95 -4.08 2.92 0.44
C GLU A 95 -3.86 2.68 1.94
N LEU A 96 -3.21 1.58 2.29
CA LEU A 96 -2.84 1.28 3.67
C LEU A 96 -1.85 2.33 4.23
N ASP A 97 -0.86 2.72 3.44
CA ASP A 97 0.10 3.77 3.81
C ASP A 97 -0.62 5.12 4.03
N ARG A 98 -1.62 5.48 3.19
CA ARG A 98 -2.46 6.68 3.41
C ARG A 98 -3.23 6.62 4.71
N LEU A 99 -3.89 5.49 4.98
CA LEU A 99 -4.65 5.28 6.21
C LEU A 99 -3.75 5.36 7.44
N TYR A 100 -2.55 4.79 7.37
CA TYR A 100 -1.58 4.86 8.45
C TYR A 100 -1.18 6.30 8.79
N ILE A 101 -0.83 7.12 7.77
CA ILE A 101 -0.53 8.56 7.97
C ILE A 101 -1.73 9.28 8.60
N ARG A 102 -2.94 8.98 8.12
CA ARG A 102 -4.18 9.57 8.63
C ARG A 102 -4.40 9.24 10.11
N CYS A 103 -4.19 7.98 10.51
CA CYS A 103 -4.25 7.56 11.90
C CYS A 103 -3.24 8.30 12.78
N ARG A 104 -1.98 8.43 12.34
CA ARG A 104 -0.94 9.16 13.07
C ARG A 104 -1.25 10.65 13.23
N ASN A 105 -1.84 11.25 12.21
CA ASN A 105 -2.34 12.62 12.25
C ASN A 105 -3.43 12.79 13.33
N TYR A 106 -4.37 11.85 13.42
CA TYR A 106 -5.39 11.87 14.49
C TYR A 106 -4.80 11.63 15.87
N GLU A 107 -3.84 10.71 16.01
CA GLU A 107 -3.14 10.45 17.27
C GLU A 107 -2.44 11.70 17.80
N ALA A 108 -1.73 12.44 16.93
CA ALA A 108 -1.09 13.70 17.29
C ALA A 108 -2.11 14.73 17.82
N LEU A 109 -3.20 14.94 17.09
CA LEU A 109 -4.28 15.85 17.52
C LEU A 109 -4.90 15.43 18.87
N LEU A 110 -5.11 14.14 19.08
CA LEU A 110 -5.70 13.62 20.31
C LEU A 110 -4.74 13.77 21.50
N ALA A 111 -3.44 13.54 21.32
CA ALA A 111 -2.44 13.75 22.35
C ALA A 111 -2.44 15.20 22.83
N HIS A 112 -2.55 16.17 21.91
CA HIS A 112 -2.61 17.59 22.26
C HIS A 112 -3.94 18.00 22.92
N SER A 113 -5.08 17.39 22.53
CA SER A 113 -6.36 17.64 23.20
C SER A 113 -6.37 17.25 24.69
N GLN A 114 -5.49 16.34 25.10
CA GLN A 114 -5.35 15.93 26.51
C GLN A 114 -4.37 16.80 27.31
N GLU A 115 -3.36 17.41 26.67
CA GLU A 115 -2.43 18.32 27.34
C GLU A 115 -3.10 19.67 27.71
N ASP A 116 -4.12 20.10 26.95
CA ASP A 116 -4.89 21.33 27.19
C ASP A 116 -6.11 21.15 28.14
N ALA A 117 -6.23 20.00 28.82
CA ALA A 117 -7.33 19.68 29.74
C ALA A 117 -7.36 20.51 31.05
N GLY A 118 -6.79 21.72 31.03
CA GLY A 118 -7.03 22.77 32.02
C GLY A 118 -8.12 23.77 31.62
N GLN A 119 -8.55 23.82 30.36
CA GLN A 119 -9.55 24.80 29.90
C GLN A 119 -10.63 24.18 29.00
N ASN A 120 -11.76 23.82 29.62
CA ASN A 120 -13.12 23.80 29.04
C ASN A 120 -13.29 23.31 27.58
N LEU A 121 -13.09 22.02 27.33
CA LEU A 121 -13.52 21.39 26.07
C LEU A 121 -15.00 20.95 26.13
N LYS A 122 -15.93 21.90 26.07
CA LYS A 122 -17.29 21.60 25.61
C LYS A 122 -17.33 21.78 24.09
N ASN A 123 -17.35 20.65 23.39
CA ASN A 123 -17.76 20.53 21.98
C ASN A 123 -16.87 21.19 20.93
N VAL A 124 -15.58 20.86 20.87
CA VAL A 124 -14.86 21.00 19.59
C VAL A 124 -15.22 19.77 18.74
N VAL A 125 -16.29 19.89 17.96
CA VAL A 125 -16.50 19.01 16.80
C VAL A 125 -15.37 19.35 15.83
N ILE A 126 -14.28 18.58 15.89
CA ILE A 126 -13.15 18.74 14.98
C ILE A 126 -13.63 18.27 13.61
N VAL A 127 -14.04 19.21 12.76
CA VAL A 127 -14.20 18.96 11.33
C VAL A 127 -12.81 18.84 10.75
N VAL A 128 -12.19 17.66 10.88
CA VAL A 128 -11.04 17.31 10.05
C VAL A 128 -11.57 17.25 8.64
N ARG A 129 -11.37 18.32 7.86
CA ARG A 129 -11.51 18.21 6.41
C ARG A 129 -10.56 17.08 6.03
N GLU A 130 -11.09 16.02 5.44
CA GLU A 130 -10.30 14.97 4.81
C GLU A 130 -9.48 15.61 3.69
N GLN A 131 -8.38 16.29 4.03
CA GLN A 131 -7.35 16.58 3.06
C GLN A 131 -6.64 15.27 2.82
N ASP A 132 -7.12 14.55 1.81
CA ASP A 132 -6.48 13.35 1.33
C ASP A 132 -5.04 13.68 0.96
N VAL A 133 -4.10 13.03 1.65
CA VAL A 133 -2.68 13.13 1.33
C VAL A 133 -2.49 12.59 -0.09
N PRO A 134 -2.04 13.40 -1.06
CA PRO A 134 -1.79 12.93 -2.41
C PRO A 134 -0.83 11.73 -2.42
N SER A 135 -1.11 10.75 -3.27
CA SER A 135 -0.34 9.50 -3.31
C SER A 135 1.15 9.67 -3.57
N GLU A 136 1.53 10.76 -4.23
CA GLU A 136 2.91 11.13 -4.51
C GLU A 136 3.69 11.45 -3.22
N TYR A 137 3.00 12.06 -2.25
CA TYR A 137 3.59 12.47 -0.97
C TYR A 137 3.56 11.37 0.10
N VAL A 138 2.70 10.37 -0.02
CA VAL A 138 2.61 9.24 0.92
C VAL A 138 3.93 8.49 1.00
N HIS A 139 4.52 8.15 -0.15
CA HIS A 139 5.82 7.48 -0.20
C HIS A 139 6.94 8.35 0.38
N LEU A 140 6.87 9.66 0.15
CA LEU A 140 7.84 10.60 0.66
C LEU A 140 7.76 10.72 2.20
N LEU A 141 6.55 10.87 2.76
CA LEU A 141 6.32 10.99 4.20
C LEU A 141 6.69 9.70 4.96
N ALA A 142 6.33 8.54 4.41
CA ALA A 142 6.67 7.24 4.99
C ALA A 142 8.16 6.87 4.82
N THR A 143 8.96 7.68 4.10
CA THR A 143 10.37 7.42 3.88
C THR A 143 11.12 7.49 5.22
N PRO A 144 11.84 6.43 5.62
CA PRO A 144 12.67 6.47 6.81
C PRO A 144 13.83 7.44 6.57
N LEU A 145 14.19 8.21 7.60
CA LEU A 145 15.26 9.20 7.52
C LEU A 145 16.62 8.59 7.13
N GLY A 146 16.80 7.28 7.39
CA GLY A 146 17.98 6.53 6.96
C GLY A 146 18.19 6.50 5.44
N ASN A 147 17.13 6.63 4.65
CA ASN A 147 17.19 6.63 3.19
C ASN A 147 17.44 8.02 2.59
N LEU A 148 17.59 9.04 3.43
CA LEU A 148 17.83 10.43 3.00
C LEU A 148 19.32 10.81 3.01
N ASP A 149 20.24 9.84 3.09
CA ASP A 149 21.69 10.06 3.18
C ASP A 149 22.12 10.98 4.34
N ILE A 150 21.32 11.01 5.41
CA ILE A 150 21.61 11.79 6.61
C ILE A 150 22.72 11.11 7.41
N ASN A 151 23.61 11.91 7.98
CA ASN A 151 24.71 11.41 8.81
C ASN A 151 24.19 10.55 9.98
N PHE A 152 24.82 9.39 10.20
CA PHE A 152 24.42 8.41 11.23
C PHE A 152 24.35 9.02 12.63
N ARG A 153 25.22 9.99 12.96
CA ARG A 153 25.18 10.69 14.26
C ARG A 153 23.88 11.49 14.43
N THR A 154 23.47 12.19 13.38
CA THR A 154 22.23 12.97 13.34
C THR A 154 21.01 12.04 13.43
N LEU A 155 21.01 10.93 12.67
CA LEU A 155 19.95 9.93 12.75
C LEU A 155 19.83 9.32 14.14
N ARG A 156 20.95 9.01 14.80
CA ARG A 156 20.93 8.46 16.16
C ARG A 156 20.37 9.47 17.16
N ALA A 157 20.66 10.76 17.00
CA ALA A 157 20.09 11.81 17.83
C ALA A 157 18.57 11.90 17.62
N LEU A 158 18.10 11.93 16.37
CA LEU A 158 16.68 11.99 16.02
C LEU A 158 15.89 10.78 16.54
N ARG A 159 16.44 9.57 16.41
CA ARG A 159 15.80 8.34 16.94
C ARG A 159 15.58 8.36 18.45
N LYS A 160 16.45 9.03 19.22
CA LYS A 160 16.25 9.17 20.68
C LYS A 160 14.99 9.97 21.01
N TYR A 161 14.54 10.81 20.10
CA TYR A 161 13.33 11.61 20.19
C TYR A 161 12.17 11.02 19.37
N ASN A 162 12.25 9.73 19.00
CA ASN A 162 11.27 9.04 18.17
C ASN A 162 11.04 9.67 16.78
N ILE A 163 12.00 10.46 16.28
CA ILE A 163 11.96 11.03 14.94
C ILE A 163 12.65 10.05 13.98
N CYS A 164 11.86 9.24 13.28
CA CYS A 164 12.35 8.10 12.49
C CYS A 164 12.00 8.20 11.00
N GLN A 165 10.82 8.74 10.69
CA GLN A 165 10.31 8.97 9.34
C GLN A 165 10.43 10.45 8.96
N LEU A 166 10.36 10.73 7.65
CA LEU A 166 10.30 12.12 7.18
C LEU A 166 9.07 12.85 7.76
N GLU A 167 7.93 12.15 7.85
CA GLU A 167 6.73 12.62 8.52
C GLU A 167 6.99 13.15 9.94
N ASP A 168 7.73 12.39 10.77
CA ASP A 168 8.04 12.77 12.16
C ASP A 168 8.87 14.04 12.22
N LEU A 169 9.86 14.11 11.34
CA LEU A 169 10.77 15.24 11.28
C LEU A 169 10.02 16.51 10.87
N LEU A 170 9.14 16.41 9.86
CA LEU A 170 8.35 17.53 9.40
C LEU A 170 7.31 17.98 10.43
N ARG A 171 6.68 17.06 11.18
CA ARG A 171 5.83 17.43 12.32
C ARG A 171 6.61 18.18 13.39
N PHE A 172 7.79 17.69 13.76
CA PHE A 172 8.65 18.35 14.74
C PHE A 172 9.02 19.78 14.30
N ILE A 173 9.41 19.95 13.03
CA ILE A 173 9.76 21.24 12.45
C ILE A 173 8.54 22.17 12.42
N LYS A 174 7.37 21.67 12.01
CA LYS A 174 6.13 22.46 11.97
C LYS A 174 5.72 22.95 13.36
N TYR A 175 5.93 22.14 14.40
CA TYR A 175 5.60 22.53 15.78
C TYR A 175 6.61 23.52 16.38
N ASN A 176 7.91 23.19 16.31
CA ASN A 176 8.94 23.89 17.09
C ASN A 176 9.75 24.93 16.27
N GLY A 177 9.61 24.90 14.94
CA GLY A 177 10.50 25.59 14.01
C GLY A 177 11.77 24.79 13.71
N PHE A 178 12.36 25.04 12.53
CA PHE A 178 13.54 24.29 12.07
C PHE A 178 14.75 24.46 12.99
N ASP A 179 14.96 25.68 13.53
CA ASP A 179 16.10 25.96 14.40
C ASP A 179 16.01 25.28 15.77
N ALA A 180 14.83 24.77 16.16
CA ALA A 180 14.68 23.98 17.38
C ALA A 180 15.41 22.64 17.30
N LEU A 181 15.73 22.14 16.10
CA LEU A 181 16.58 20.96 15.92
C LEU A 181 17.96 21.15 16.55
N CYS A 182 18.50 22.37 16.56
CA CYS A 182 19.78 22.68 17.22
C CYS A 182 19.72 22.56 18.75
N ARG A 183 18.52 22.54 19.35
CA ARG A 183 18.33 22.37 20.78
C ARG A 183 18.34 20.90 21.19
N LEU A 184 18.24 19.97 20.23
CA LEU A 184 18.28 18.54 20.53
C LEU A 184 19.71 18.11 20.92
N PRO A 185 19.88 17.42 22.06
CA PRO A 185 21.14 16.82 22.47
C PRO A 185 21.76 15.94 21.39
N GLY A 186 22.95 16.32 20.93
CA GLY A 186 23.66 15.62 19.84
C GLY A 186 23.39 16.16 18.44
N MET A 187 22.52 17.16 18.28
CA MET A 187 22.41 17.97 17.07
C MET A 187 23.12 19.32 17.27
N GLY A 188 24.14 19.57 16.45
CA GLY A 188 24.80 20.87 16.37
C GLY A 188 24.42 21.62 15.09
N THR A 189 24.78 22.91 15.03
CA THR A 189 24.53 23.79 13.87
C THR A 189 25.03 23.20 12.55
N LYS A 190 26.18 22.50 12.56
CA LYS A 190 26.71 21.80 11.37
C LYS A 190 25.82 20.64 10.92
N SER A 191 25.32 19.84 11.86
CA SER A 191 24.45 18.70 11.56
C SER A 191 23.09 19.15 11.03
N VAL A 192 22.52 20.20 11.62
CA VAL A 192 21.25 20.79 11.20
C VAL A 192 21.38 21.50 9.85
N GLY A 193 22.51 22.18 9.60
CA GLY A 193 22.81 22.76 8.29
C GLY A 193 22.96 21.71 7.18
N GLN A 194 23.61 20.58 7.46
CA GLN A 194 23.67 19.44 6.54
C GLN A 194 22.29 18.85 6.26
N LEU A 195 21.46 18.69 7.30
CA LEU A 195 20.09 18.21 7.16
C LEU A 195 19.25 19.15 6.28
N TYR A 196 19.34 20.47 6.51
CA TYR A 196 18.65 21.47 5.69
C TYR A 196 19.05 21.36 4.21
N LYS A 197 20.36 21.24 3.93
CA LYS A 197 20.87 21.12 2.56
C LYS A 197 20.31 19.88 1.87
N ILE A 198 20.31 18.73 2.54
CA ILE A 198 19.74 17.47 2.02
C ILE A 198 18.24 17.61 1.73
N LEU A 199 17.48 18.18 2.66
CA LEU A 199 16.04 18.37 2.49
C LEU A 199 15.71 19.33 1.35
N LYS A 200 16.55 20.35 1.13
CA LYS A 200 16.43 21.29 0.02
C LYS A 200 16.82 20.66 -1.32
N GLU A 201 17.91 19.90 -1.36
CA GLU A 201 18.36 19.16 -2.55
C GLU A 201 17.33 18.13 -3.03
N LYS A 202 16.60 17.51 -2.09
CA LYS A 202 15.50 16.60 -2.41
C LYS A 202 14.16 17.30 -2.68
N GLY A 203 14.13 18.64 -2.67
CA GLY A 203 12.92 19.43 -2.95
C GLY A 203 11.81 19.29 -1.90
N ILE A 204 12.15 18.87 -0.67
CA ILE A 204 11.18 18.70 0.43
C ILE A 204 10.91 20.05 1.09
N LEU A 205 11.96 20.85 1.32
CA LEU A 205 11.86 22.20 1.90
C LEU A 205 12.23 23.25 0.84
N GLU A 206 11.37 24.26 0.68
CA GLU A 206 11.68 25.45 -0.13
C GLU A 206 12.48 26.46 0.71
N ASP A 207 12.01 26.69 1.94
CA ASP A 207 12.72 27.42 2.98
C ASP A 207 12.56 26.75 4.35
N LYS A 208 13.23 27.26 5.39
CA LYS A 208 13.16 26.70 6.76
C LYS A 208 11.73 26.63 7.32
N GLU A 209 10.84 27.49 6.82
CA GLU A 209 9.45 27.62 7.28
C GLU A 209 8.42 27.18 6.22
N THR A 210 8.85 26.92 4.98
CA THR A 210 7.96 26.59 3.86
C THR A 210 8.25 25.19 3.34
N CYS A 211 7.28 24.30 3.56
CA CYS A 211 7.26 22.94 3.05
C CYS A 211 5.90 22.68 2.41
N THR A 212 5.91 22.13 1.19
CA THR A 212 4.70 21.73 0.45
C THR A 212 3.89 20.65 1.17
N LEU A 213 4.51 19.93 2.11
CA LEU A 213 3.89 18.87 2.89
C LEU A 213 3.22 19.34 4.19
N PHE A 214 3.52 20.56 4.66
CA PHE A 214 2.94 21.07 5.92
C PHE A 214 1.40 21.17 5.94
N PRO A 215 0.70 21.46 4.84
CA PRO A 215 -0.76 21.44 4.84
C PRO A 215 -1.35 20.06 5.19
N TYR A 216 -0.64 18.98 4.88
CA TYR A 216 -1.12 17.59 5.06
C TYR A 216 -0.74 16.96 6.41
N LEU A 217 0.08 17.64 7.21
CA LEU A 217 0.53 17.17 8.51
C LEU A 217 -0.20 17.91 9.63
N PHE A 218 -0.89 17.19 10.50
CA PHE A 218 -1.49 17.79 11.68
C PHE A 218 -0.52 17.69 12.86
N VAL A 219 -0.50 18.79 13.61
CA VAL A 219 0.32 19.05 14.78
C VAL A 219 -0.58 19.83 15.73
#